data_AF-A0A1H1SK48-F1
#
_entry.id   AF-A0A1H1SK48-F1
#
_cell.length_a   1.000
_cell.length_b   1.000
_cell.length_c   1.000
_cell.angle_alpha   90.00
_cell.angle_beta   90.00
_cell.angle_gamma   90.00
#
_symmetry.space_group_name_H-M   'P 1'
#
loop_
_entity.id
_entity.type
_entity.pdbx_description
1 polymer ?
#
loop_
_entity_poly.entity_id
_entity_poly.type
_entity_poly.pdbx_seq_one_letter_code
_entity_poly.pdbx_strand_id
1 'polypeptide(L)' 'MRTISINLELTEKQAAALRGTLQVMHRQRLQDEFWCDRYRYIPHAMRAGHIVASCPDMAASVKLVAALNMAERESAGGAE' A
#
# COMPACT_ATOMS: atom_id res chain seq x y z
N MET A 1 -3.98 4.02 -19.79
CA MET A 1 -4.25 4.28 -18.36
C MET A 1 -4.13 5.79 -18.12
N ARG A 2 -5.10 6.39 -17.44
CA ARG A 2 -5.06 7.82 -17.05
C ARG A 2 -4.44 7.91 -15.66
N THR A 3 -3.39 8.70 -15.51
CA THR A 3 -2.72 8.95 -14.22
C THR A 3 -3.32 10.21 -13.60
N ILE A 4 -3.59 10.18 -12.30
CA ILE A 4 -4.05 11.33 -11.51
C ILE A 4 -2.98 11.60 -10.46
N SER A 5 -2.51 12.85 -10.38
CA SER A 5 -1.60 13.28 -9.32
C SER A 5 -2.41 13.96 -8.23
N ILE A 6 -2.13 13.61 -6.97
CA ILE A 6 -2.79 14.17 -5.79
C ILE A 6 -1.69 14.67 -4.86
N ASN A 7 -1.68 15.98 -4.60
CA ASN A 7 -0.81 16.59 -3.61
C ASN A 7 -1.59 16.71 -2.29
N LEU A 8 -0.98 16.25 -1.20
CA LEU A 8 -1.59 16.25 0.13
C LEU A 8 -0.63 16.92 1.11
N GLU A 9 -1.15 17.87 1.88
CA GLU A 9 -0.46 18.44 3.04
C GLU A 9 -1.11 17.86 4.29
N LEU A 10 -0.34 17.10 5.07
CA LEU A 10 -0.83 16.39 6.25
C LEU A 10 0.08 16.72 7.43
N THR A 11 -0.52 16.87 8.61
CA THR A 11 0.27 16.83 9.86
C THR A 11 0.82 15.42 10.09
N GLU A 12 1.90 15.28 10.85
CA GLU A 12 2.49 13.97 11.17
C GLU A 12 1.46 12.97 11.74
N LYS A 13 0.57 13.45 12.60
CA LYS A 13 -0.52 12.63 13.17
C LYS A 13 -1.49 12.15 12.09
N GLN A 14 -1.84 12.99 11.14
CA GLN A 14 -2.72 12.62 10.02
C GLN A 14 -2.02 11.69 9.04
N ALA A 15 -0.74 11.90 8.75
CA ALA A 15 0.06 11.01 7.92
C ALA A 15 0.16 9.61 8.54
N ALA A 16 0.46 9.53 9.84
CA ALA A 16 0.50 8.27 10.56
C ALA A 16 -0.87 7.56 10.60
N ALA A 17 -1.96 8.30 10.82
CA ALA A 17 -3.31 7.75 10.81
C ALA A 17 -3.73 7.25 9.42
N LEU A 18 -3.40 8.01 8.36
CA LEU A 18 -3.64 7.63 6.97
C LEU A 18 -2.86 6.35 6.63
N ARG A 19 -1.57 6.29 7.00
CA ARG A 19 -0.75 5.09 6.81
C ARG A 19 -1.34 3.87 7.52
N GLY A 20 -1.74 4.02 8.77
CA GLY A 20 -2.37 2.93 9.55
C GLY A 20 -3.62 2.41 8.85
N THR A 21 -4.48 3.32 8.39
CA THR A 21 -5.71 2.98 7.66
C THR A 21 -5.40 2.22 6.36
N LEU A 22 -4.45 2.73 5.56
CA LEU A 22 -4.05 2.11 4.30
C LEU A 22 -3.45 0.70 4.50
N GLN A 23 -2.67 0.50 5.55
CA GLN A 23 -2.12 -0.82 5.89
C GLN A 23 -3.22 -1.81 6.27
N VAL A 24 -4.25 -1.37 7.01
CA VAL A 24 -5.39 -2.23 7.37
C VAL A 24 -6.18 -2.61 6.12
N MET A 25 -6.52 -1.63 5.28
CA MET A 25 -7.24 -1.88 4.02
C MET A 25 -6.46 -2.81 3.10
N HIS A 26 -5.14 -2.62 2.99
CA HIS A 26 -4.27 -3.48 2.20
C HIS A 26 -4.30 -4.94 2.69
N ARG A 27 -4.19 -5.14 4.01
CA ARG A 27 -4.21 -6.49 4.60
C ARG A 27 -5.56 -7.18 4.40
N GLN A 28 -6.67 -6.47 4.60
CA GLN A 28 -8.01 -7.01 4.36
C GLN A 28 -8.18 -7.42 2.91
N ARG A 29 -7.84 -6.52 1.97
CA ARG A 29 -7.92 -6.81 0.54
C ARG A 29 -7.05 -7.98 0.12
N LEU A 30 -5.82 -8.06 0.65
CA LEU A 30 -4.92 -9.17 0.41
C LEU A 30 -5.56 -10.48 0.89
N GLN A 31 -6.14 -10.49 2.09
CA GLN A 31 -6.76 -11.66 2.70
C GLN A 31 -7.97 -12.15 1.89
N ASP A 32 -8.80 -11.23 1.38
CA ASP A 32 -9.94 -11.55 0.54
C ASP A 32 -9.49 -12.26 -0.76
N GLU A 33 -8.46 -11.73 -1.42
CA GLU A 33 -7.93 -12.32 -2.65
C GLU A 33 -7.09 -13.58 -2.41
N PHE A 34 -6.51 -13.75 -1.21
CA PHE A 34 -5.57 -14.82 -0.90
C PHE A 34 -6.14 -16.23 -1.08
N TRP A 35 -7.45 -16.36 -0.88
CA TRP A 35 -8.18 -17.61 -0.94
C TRP A 35 -8.96 -17.80 -2.24
N CYS A 36 -8.91 -16.84 -3.18
CA CYS A 36 -9.55 -17.00 -4.48
C CYS A 36 -8.89 -18.14 -5.28
N ASP A 37 -9.73 -18.96 -5.93
CA ASP A 37 -9.28 -20.14 -6.70
C ASP A 37 -8.27 -19.79 -7.80
N ARG A 38 -8.31 -18.57 -8.35
CA ARG A 38 -7.36 -18.04 -9.34
C ARG A 38 -5.89 -18.11 -8.88
N TYR A 39 -5.62 -18.17 -7.58
CA TYR A 39 -4.28 -18.27 -7.00
C TYR A 39 -4.00 -19.61 -6.31
N ARG A 40 -4.90 -20.58 -6.42
CA ARG A 40 -4.82 -21.88 -5.73
C ARG A 40 -3.55 -22.66 -6.07
N TYR A 41 -3.09 -22.57 -7.31
CA TYR A 41 -1.87 -23.25 -7.79
C TYR A 41 -0.59 -22.47 -7.53
N ILE A 42 -0.66 -21.27 -6.96
CA ILE A 42 0.52 -20.45 -6.64
C ILE A 42 1.05 -20.87 -5.26
N PRO A 43 2.37 -21.13 -5.14
CA PRO A 43 3.01 -21.38 -3.86
C PRO A 43 2.71 -20.28 -2.84
N HIS A 44 2.45 -20.67 -1.59
CA HIS A 44 1.99 -19.76 -0.54
C HIS A 44 2.89 -18.54 -0.35
N ALA A 45 4.22 -18.75 -0.39
CA ALA A 45 5.21 -17.69 -0.23
C ALA A 45 5.19 -16.65 -1.38
N MET A 46 4.81 -17.06 -2.59
CA MET A 46 4.77 -16.18 -3.76
C MET A 46 3.40 -15.54 -3.99
N ARG A 47 2.35 -16.10 -3.37
CA ARG A 47 0.96 -15.73 -3.63
C ARG A 47 0.69 -14.25 -3.41
N ALA A 48 1.21 -13.66 -2.33
CA ALA A 48 1.05 -12.24 -2.05
C ALA A 48 1.61 -11.35 -3.17
N GLY A 49 2.80 -11.69 -3.69
CA GLY A 49 3.40 -10.95 -4.81
C GLY A 49 2.57 -11.05 -6.09
N HIS A 50 2.04 -12.24 -6.39
CA HIS A 50 1.15 -12.43 -7.54
C HIS A 50 -0.17 -11.67 -7.42
N ILE A 51 -0.77 -11.64 -6.22
CA ILE A 51 -1.99 -10.89 -5.96
C ILE A 51 -1.76 -9.40 -6.20
N VAL A 52 -0.70 -8.83 -5.60
CA VAL A 52 -0.36 -7.41 -5.77
C VAL A 52 -0.11 -7.07 -7.25
N ALA A 53 0.56 -7.94 -8.00
CA ALA A 53 0.80 -7.73 -9.43
C ALA A 53 -0.48 -7.81 -10.28
N SER A 54 -1.46 -8.59 -9.84
CA SER A 54 -2.70 -8.84 -10.60
C SER A 54 -3.84 -7.88 -10.22
N CYS A 55 -3.74 -7.19 -9.09
CA CYS A 55 -4.77 -6.29 -8.55
C CYS A 55 -4.25 -4.84 -8.56
N PRO A 56 -4.73 -3.98 -9.50
CA PRO A 56 -4.22 -2.62 -9.68
C PRO A 56 -4.39 -1.71 -8.44
N ASP A 57 -5.48 -1.91 -7.70
CA ASP A 57 -5.78 -1.26 -6.42
C ASP A 57 -4.74 -1.59 -5.35
N MET A 58 -4.34 -2.86 -5.26
CA MET A 58 -3.31 -3.28 -4.32
C MET A 58 -1.93 -2.74 -4.68
N ALA A 59 -1.57 -2.74 -5.97
CA ALA A 59 -0.34 -2.13 -6.45
C ALA A 59 -0.30 -0.61 -6.15
N ALA A 60 -1.43 0.09 -6.31
CA ALA A 60 -1.54 1.49 -5.95
C ALA A 60 -1.40 1.72 -4.43
N SER A 61 -2.01 0.85 -3.61
CA SER A 61 -1.91 0.88 -2.15
C SER A 61 -0.47 0.71 -1.66
N VAL A 62 0.29 -0.25 -2.22
CA VAL A 62 1.72 -0.44 -1.87
C VAL A 62 2.54 0.80 -2.20
N LYS A 63 2.33 1.37 -3.39
CA LYS A 63 3.02 2.60 -3.82
C LYS A 63 2.70 3.77 -2.92
N LEU A 64 1.43 3.93 -2.52
CA LEU A 64 0.99 5.01 -1.65
C LEU A 64 1.61 4.89 -0.24
N VAL A 65 1.62 3.68 0.34
CA VAL A 65 2.26 3.44 1.64
C VAL A 65 3.77 3.69 1.58
N ALA A 66 4.42 3.27 0.49
CA ALA A 66 5.85 3.54 0.28
C ALA A 66 6.13 5.05 0.17
N ALA A 67 5.33 5.78 -0.60
CA ALA A 67 5.45 7.22 -0.75
C ALA A 67 5.26 7.96 0.60
N LEU A 68 4.25 7.58 1.38
CA LEU A 68 4.03 8.14 2.72
C LEU A 68 5.21 7.86 3.67
N ASN A 69 5.77 6.65 3.65
CA ASN A 69 6.94 6.31 4.46
C ASN A 69 8.19 7.11 4.06
N MET A 70 8.36 7.41 2.77
CA MET A 70 9.47 8.26 2.31
C MET A 70 9.27 9.71 2.76
N ALA A 71 8.07 10.25 2.57
CA ALA A 71 7.73 11.61 3.00
C ALA A 71 7.92 11.82 4.52
N GLU A 72 7.50 10.85 5.35
CA GLU A 72 7.71 10.90 6.80
C GLU A 72 9.20 10.84 7.20
N ARG A 73 10.04 10.12 6.44
CA ARG A 73 11.49 10.06 6.67
C ARG A 73 12.17 11.36 6.29
N GLU A 74 11.74 11.97 5.18
CA GLU A 74 12.24 13.27 4.73
C GLU A 74 11.89 14.39 5.72
N SER A 75 10.67 14.38 6.28
CA SER A 75 10.31 15.34 7.34
C SER A 75 11.08 15.12 8.64
N ALA A 76 11.41 13.87 8.98
CA ALA A 76 12.18 13.55 10.19
C ALA A 76 13.69 13.88 10.05
N GLY A 77 14.24 13.84 8.82
CA GLY A 77 15.65 14.14 8.53
C GLY A 77 15.97 15.62 8.35
N GLY A 78 14.97 16.51 8.40
CA GLY A 78 15.14 17.97 8.29
C GLY A 78 15.35 18.69 9.63
N ALA A 79 15.58 17.96 10.71
CA ALA A 79 15.78 18.48 12.07
C ALA A 79 17.24 18.34 12.57
N GLU A 80 18.21 18.44 11.66
CA GLU A 80 19.65 18.57 11.95
C GLU A 80 20.19 19.93 11.50
#